data_AF-A0A6J7LSS3-F1
#
_entry.id   AF-A0A6J7LSS3-F1
#
_cell.length_a   1.000
_cell.length_b   1.000
_cell.length_c   1.000
_cell.angle_alpha   90.00
_cell.angle_beta   90.00
_cell.angle_gamma   90.00
#
_symmetry.space_group_name_H-M   'P 1'
#
loop_
_entity.id
_entity.type
_entity.pdbx_description
1 polymer ?
#
loop_
_entity_poly.entity_id
_entity_poly.type
_entity_poly.pdbx_seq_one_letter_code
_entity_poly.pdbx_strand_id
1 'polypeptide(L)' 'MHGFALNCGNDLAFFDRIVPCGIRDAEVTTLTNELERDATVAEVLPLVIERLTQLVHGIG' A
#
# COMPACT_ATOMS: atom_id res chain seq x y z
N MET A 1 -14.06 12.81 -4.37
CA MET A 1 -12.63 12.61 -4.70
C MET A 1 -12.17 11.35 -3.98
N HIS A 2 -11.25 10.57 -4.58
CA HIS A 2 -10.73 9.32 -4.03
C HIS A 2 -9.34 9.54 -3.39
N GLY A 3 -8.52 8.49 -3.31
CA GLY A 3 -7.14 8.52 -2.80
C GLY A 3 -6.34 7.34 -3.35
N PHE A 4 -5.43 6.80 -2.54
CA PHE A 4 -4.68 5.58 -2.82
C PHE A 4 -4.94 4.55 -1.71
N ALA A 5 -4.59 3.30 -1.98
CA ALA A 5 -4.58 2.22 -0.99
C ALA A 5 -3.18 1.60 -0.96
N LEU A 6 -2.61 1.45 0.23
CA LEU A 6 -1.31 0.82 0.45
C LEU A 6 -1.49 -0.44 1.31
N ASN A 7 -1.18 -1.59 0.73
CA ASN A 7 -1.31 -2.88 1.41
C ASN A 7 -0.23 -3.02 2.50
N CYS A 8 -0.65 -2.93 3.76
CA CYS A 8 0.28 -3.07 4.90
C CYS A 8 0.40 -4.53 5.34
N GLY A 9 -0.71 -5.14 5.78
CA GLY A 9 -0.78 -6.55 6.21
C GLY A 9 -2.17 -7.16 6.03
N ASN A 10 -2.96 -6.64 5.08
CA ASN A 10 -4.29 -7.16 4.77
C ASN A 10 -4.21 -8.54 4.10
N ASP A 11 -5.28 -9.34 4.24
CA ASP A 11 -5.41 -10.62 3.56
C ASP A 11 -5.46 -10.42 2.03
N LEU A 12 -4.52 -11.06 1.33
CA LEU A 12 -4.43 -10.98 -0.12
C LEU A 12 -5.42 -11.91 -0.84
N ALA A 13 -6.03 -12.89 -0.16
CA ALA A 13 -6.99 -13.82 -0.77
C ALA A 13 -8.27 -13.14 -1.29
N PHE A 14 -8.51 -11.87 -0.91
CA PHE A 14 -9.58 -11.08 -1.49
C PHE A 14 -9.28 -10.63 -2.93
N PHE A 15 -8.00 -10.48 -3.30
CA PHE A 15 -7.61 -10.12 -4.66
C PHE A 15 -7.85 -11.26 -5.66
N ASP A 16 -7.85 -12.52 -5.21
CA ASP A 16 -8.17 -13.69 -6.04
C ASP A 16 -9.61 -13.68 -6.59
N ARG A 17 -10.48 -12.84 -6.03
CA ARG A 17 -11.90 -12.76 -6.40
C ARG A 17 -12.17 -11.72 -7.48
N ILE A 18 -11.17 -10.96 -7.90
CA ILE A 18 -11.29 -9.87 -8.87
C ILE A 18 -10.13 -9.91 -9.88
N VAL A 19 -10.21 -9.09 -10.93
CA VAL A 19 -9.04 -8.77 -11.75
C VAL A 19 -8.51 -7.41 -11.29
N PRO A 20 -7.51 -7.35 -10.37
CA PRO A 20 -7.07 -6.10 -9.76
C PRO A 20 -6.52 -5.13 -10.80
N CYS A 21 -7.03 -3.89 -10.77
CA CYS A 21 -6.67 -2.85 -11.74
C CYS A 21 -6.90 -3.25 -13.23
N GLY A 22 -7.63 -4.34 -13.51
CA GLY A 22 -7.76 -4.91 -14.85
C GLY A 22 -6.55 -5.71 -15.35
N ILE A 23 -5.54 -5.95 -14.50
CA ILE A 23 -4.28 -6.63 -14.83
C ILE A 23 -4.39 -8.10 -14.46
N ARG A 24 -3.96 -9.00 -15.36
CA ARG A 24 -4.13 -10.47 -15.22
C ARG A 24 -2.83 -11.23 -14.97
N ASP A 25 -1.70 -10.60 -15.28
CA ASP A 25 -0.37 -11.17 -15.36
C ASP A 25 0.58 -10.54 -14.33
N ALA A 26 0.02 -9.95 -13.27
CA ALA A 26 0.76 -9.40 -12.15
C ALA A 26 0.12 -9.83 -10.83
N GLU A 27 0.95 -9.91 -9.80
CA GLU A 27 0.54 -10.22 -8.44
C GLU A 27 0.46 -8.95 -7.59
N VAL A 28 -0.23 -9.07 -6.45
CA VAL A 28 -0.28 -8.05 -5.40
C VAL A 28 0.49 -8.54 -4.18
N THR A 29 1.07 -7.62 -3.43
CA THR A 29 1.81 -7.93 -2.19
C THR A 29 1.38 -7.00 -1.06
N THR A 30 1.94 -7.21 0.13
CA THR A 30 1.81 -6.34 1.32
C THR A 30 3.19 -5.96 1.84
N LEU A 31 3.30 -4.85 2.58
CA LEU A 31 4.54 -4.50 3.29
C LEU A 31 4.99 -5.62 4.25
N THR A 32 4.04 -6.30 4.91
CA THR A 32 4.35 -7.43 5.79
C THR A 32 5.06 -8.56 5.05
N ASN A 33 4.62 -8.87 3.82
CA ASN A 33 5.26 -9.90 2.99
C ASN A 33 6.65 -9.46 2.54
N GLU A 34 6.80 -8.23 2.04
CA GLU A 34 8.08 -7.71 1.53
C GLU A 34 9.15 -7.51 2.61
N LEU A 35 8.73 -7.18 3.85
CA LEU A 35 9.64 -6.93 4.97
C LEU A 35 9.87 -8.16 5.86
N GLU A 36 9.19 -9.28 5.59
CA GLU A 36 9.22 -10.50 6.39
C GLU A 36 8.91 -10.28 7.89
N ARG A 37 8.08 -9.28 8.20
CA ARG A 37 7.62 -8.96 9.56
C ARG A 37 6.30 -8.23 9.51
N ASP A 38 5.55 -8.21 10.61
CA ASP A 38 4.32 -7.43 10.67
C ASP A 38 4.60 -5.92 10.48
N ALA A 39 3.96 -5.32 9.48
CA ALA A 39 4.02 -3.91 9.15
C ALA A 39 2.60 -3.33 9.27
N THR A 40 2.33 -2.70 10.41
CA THR A 40 0.98 -2.20 10.70
C THR A 40 0.71 -0.85 10.04
N VAL A 41 -0.56 -0.55 9.76
CA VAL A 41 -0.97 0.78 9.27
C VAL A 41 -0.51 1.90 10.22
N ALA A 42 -0.53 1.66 11.53
CA ALA A 42 -0.11 2.65 12.53
C ALA A 42 1.39 2.99 12.44
N GLU A 43 2.23 2.01 12.12
CA GLU A 43 3.67 2.22 11.87
C GLU A 43 3.91 3.01 10.58
N VAL A 44 3.16 2.70 9.52
CA VAL A 44 3.37 3.24 8.17
C VAL A 44 2.79 4.65 8.00
N LEU A 45 1.68 4.95 8.70
CA LEU A 45 0.95 6.22 8.59
C LEU A 45 1.83 7.48 8.76
N PRO A 46 2.67 7.62 9.81
CA PRO A 46 3.51 8.82 9.95
C PRO A 46 4.49 9.01 8.78
N LEU A 47 5.04 7.92 8.22
CA LEU A 47 5.94 7.97 7.06
C LEU A 47 5.19 8.46 5.81
N VAL A 48 3.99 7.94 5.58
CA VAL A 48 3.13 8.35 4.46
C VAL A 48 2.76 9.83 4.56
N ILE A 49 2.43 10.33 5.76
CA ILE A 49 2.13 11.76 5.99
C ILE A 49 3.34 12.61 5.62
N GLU A 50 4.53 12.28 6.12
CA GLU A 50 5.76 13.03 5.84
C GLU A 50 6.03 13.08 4.33
N ARG A 51 6.03 11.92 3.65
CA ARG A 51 6.35 11.81 2.23
C ARG A 51 5.32 12.48 1.33
N LEU A 52 4.04 12.31 1.61
CA LEU A 52 3.00 12.99 0.83
C LEU A 52 3.07 14.51 1.01
N THR A 53 3.32 14.99 2.23
CA THR A 53 3.50 16.42 2.51
C THR A 53 4.68 16.99 1.70
N GLN A 54 5.82 16.30 1.67
CA GLN A 54 6.97 16.67 0.83
C GLN A 54 6.59 16.74 -0.65
N LEU A 55 5.93 15.70 -1.18
CA LEU A 55 5.55 15.60 -2.59
C LEU A 55 4.53 16.65 -3.02
N VAL A 56 3.46 16.86 -2.23
CA VAL A 56 2.38 17.79 -2.60
C VAL A 56 2.78 19.26 -2.46
N HIS A 57 3.78 19.56 -1.62
CA HIS A 57 4.30 20.91 -1.44
C HIS A 57 5.61 21.18 -2.19
N GLY A 58 6.16 20.18 -2.91
CA GLY A 58 7.39 20.31 -3.66
C GLY A 58 8.62 20.58 -2.79
N ILE A 59 8.62 20.10 -1.54
CA ILE A 59 9.70 20.29 -0.58
C ILE A 59 10.57 19.03 -0.64
N GLY A 60 11.71 19.11 -1.33
CA GLY A 60 12.68 18.03 -1.50
C GLY A 60 14.10 18.55 -1.46
#